data_AF-A0A359EBA2-F1
#
_entry.id   AF-A0A359EBA2-F1
#
_cell.length_a   1.000
_cell.length_b   1.000
_cell.length_c   1.000
_cell.angle_alpha   90.00
_cell.angle_beta   90.00
_cell.angle_gamma   90.00
#
_symmetry.space_group_name_H-M   'P 1'
#
loop_
_entity.id
_entity.type
_entity.pdbx_description
1 polymer ?
#
loop_
_entity_poly.entity_id
_entity_poly.type
_entity_poly.pdbx_seq_one_letter_code
_entity_poly.pdbx_strand_id
1 'polypeptide(L)' 'VVADLHFAPTEWSRQNLLRENTPDEHIVVTGNPAIDALHWVVQQPFDFKTIDLPLAASTNRLVLVTAHRRE' A
#
# COMPACT_ATOMS: atom_id res chain seq x y z
N VAL A 1 19.47 -10.05 -13.85
CA VAL A 1 18.86 -10.52 -12.58
C VAL A 1 19.09 -9.46 -11.54
N VAL A 2 18.05 -8.94 -10.89
CA VAL A 2 18.15 -7.89 -9.86
C VAL A 2 17.78 -8.39 -8.45
N ALA A 3 17.18 -9.58 -8.34
CA ALA A 3 16.82 -10.23 -7.08
C ALA A 3 16.92 -11.76 -7.23
N ASP A 4 17.22 -12.45 -6.12
CA ASP A 4 17.23 -13.91 -6.04
C ASP A 4 15.84 -14.49 -5.69
N LEU A 5 14.99 -13.69 -5.02
CA LEU A 5 13.63 -14.03 -4.64
C LEU A 5 12.66 -12.88 -4.93
N HIS A 6 11.45 -13.23 -5.37
CA HIS A 6 10.38 -12.31 -5.73
C HIS A 6 9.15 -12.54 -4.85
N PHE A 7 8.86 -11.60 -3.94
CA PHE A 7 7.65 -11.62 -3.13
C PHE A 7 6.50 -10.91 -3.86
N ALA A 8 5.70 -11.70 -4.58
CA ALA A 8 4.57 -11.18 -5.35
C ALA A 8 3.37 -10.86 -4.43
N PRO A 9 2.73 -9.69 -4.56
CA PRO A 9 1.59 -9.34 -3.70
C PRO A 9 0.30 -10.08 -4.08
N THR A 10 0.20 -10.60 -5.30
CA THR A 10 -0.97 -11.31 -5.82
C THR A 10 -0.55 -12.40 -6.79
N GLU A 11 -1.44 -13.34 -7.07
CA GLU A 11 -1.24 -14.32 -8.14
C GLU A 11 -1.08 -13.64 -9.51
N TRP A 12 -1.78 -12.52 -9.76
CA TRP A 12 -1.61 -11.75 -10.98
C TRP A 12 -0.16 -11.24 -11.16
N SER A 13 0.44 -10.73 -10.08
CA SER A 13 1.84 -10.30 -10.08
C SER A 13 2.79 -11.46 -10.31
N ARG A 14 2.53 -12.64 -9.73
CA ARG A 14 3.29 -13.87 -10.02
C ARG A 14 3.22 -14.24 -11.51
N GLN A 15 2.03 -14.18 -12.10
CA GLN A 15 1.85 -14.47 -13.52
C GLN A 15 2.61 -13.49 -14.43
N ASN A 16 2.76 -12.22 -14.04
CA ASN A 16 3.60 -11.28 -14.79
C ASN A 16 5.07 -11.69 -14.76
N LEU A 17 5.61 -12.05 -13.59
CA LEU A 17 6.99 -12.51 -13.43
C LEU A 17 7.27 -13.80 -14.21
N LEU A 18 6.31 -14.73 -14.24
CA LEU A 18 6.40 -15.94 -15.06
C LEU A 18 6.47 -15.63 -16.56
N ARG A 19 5.69 -14.64 -17.05
CA ARG A 19 5.77 -14.18 -18.46
C ARG A 19 7.10 -13.50 -18.79
N GLU A 20 7.78 -12.97 -17.78
CA GLU A 20 9.13 -12.41 -17.89
C GLU A 20 10.24 -13.47 -17.77
N ASN A 21 9.89 -14.76 -17.73
CA ASN A 21 10.80 -15.90 -17.56
C ASN A 21 11.53 -15.94 -16.20
N THR A 22 10.92 -15.38 -15.14
CA THR A 22 11.39 -15.60 -13.77
C THR A 22 11.09 -17.05 -13.35
N PRO A 23 12.06 -17.83 -12.85
CA PRO A 23 11.82 -19.18 -12.37
C PRO A 23 10.77 -19.22 -11.26
N ASP A 24 9.84 -20.16 -11.34
CA ASP A 24 8.71 -20.22 -10.42
C ASP A 24 9.14 -20.47 -8.96
N GLU A 25 10.18 -21.28 -8.77
CA GLU A 25 10.79 -21.57 -7.47
C GLU A 25 11.37 -20.32 -6.78
N HIS A 26 11.56 -19.22 -7.50
CA HIS A 26 12.01 -17.94 -6.95
C HIS A 26 10.86 -16.99 -6.63
N ILE A 27 9.60 -17.35 -6.91
CA ILE A 27 8.43 -16.50 -6.70
C ILE A 27 7.58 -17.03 -5.54
N VAL A 28 7.32 -16.17 -4.57
CA VAL A 28 6.42 -16.48 -3.45
C VAL A 28 5.31 -15.44 -3.40
N VAL A 29 4.06 -15.88 -3.44
CA VAL A 29 2.91 -14.99 -3.22
C VAL A 29 2.74 -14.75 -1.73
N THR A 30 2.85 -13.50 -1.29
CA THR A 30 2.87 -13.12 0.13
C THR A 30 1.69 -12.24 0.55
N GLY A 31 1.03 -11.58 -0.40
CA GLY A 31 0.13 -10.46 -0.10
C GLY A 31 0.87 -9.11 -0.13
N ASN A 32 0.15 -8.01 0.05
CA ASN A 32 0.76 -6.68 0.05
C ASN A 32 1.00 -6.21 1.50
N PRO A 33 2.26 -5.98 1.92
CA PRO A 33 2.58 -5.53 3.28
C PRO A 33 1.97 -4.17 3.64
N ALA A 34 1.48 -3.40 2.67
CA ALA A 34 0.73 -2.17 2.92
C ALA A 34 -0.55 -2.41 3.75
N ILE A 35 -1.18 -3.59 3.62
CA ILE A 35 -2.35 -3.95 4.43
C ILE A 35 -1.96 -4.24 5.87
N ASP A 36 -0.83 -4.92 6.08
CA ASP A 36 -0.28 -5.16 7.41
C ASP A 36 0.07 -3.83 8.09
N ALA A 37 0.73 -2.93 7.34
CA ALA A 37 1.05 -1.60 7.81
C ALA A 37 -0.21 -0.79 8.15
N LEU A 38 -1.27 -0.87 7.35
CA LEU A 38 -2.55 -0.22 7.64
C LEU A 38 -3.13 -0.71 8.98
N HIS A 39 -3.20 -2.03 9.18
CA HIS A 39 -3.70 -2.60 10.42
C HIS A 39 -2.83 -2.21 11.62
N TRP A 40 -1.52 -2.17 11.45
CA TRP A 40 -0.59 -1.75 12.49
C TRP A 40 -0.76 -0.27 12.86
N VAL A 41 -0.88 0.61 11.88
CA VAL A 41 -1.02 2.07 12.09
C VAL A 41 -2.35 2.42 12.75
N VAL A 42 -3.46 1.78 12.34
CA VAL A 42 -4.78 2.02 12.94
C VAL A 42 -4.83 1.67 14.43
N GLN A 43 -3.96 0.77 14.90
CA GLN A 43 -3.86 0.40 16.31
C GLN A 43 -2.99 1.35 17.14
N GLN A 44 -2.23 2.25 16.50
CA GLN A 44 -1.38 3.19 17.23
C GLN A 44 -2.23 4.31 17.87
N PRO A 45 -1.89 4.78 19.08
CA PRO A 45 -2.55 5.93 19.67
C PRO A 45 -2.34 7.15 18.77
N PHE A 46 -3.44 7.81 18.41
CA PHE A 46 -3.42 8.99 17.55
C PHE A 46 -4.16 10.15 18.20
N ASP A 47 -3.45 11.25 18.45
CA ASP A 47 -4.06 12.46 18.99
C ASP A 47 -4.47 13.40 17.86
N PHE A 48 -5.78 13.40 17.54
CA PHE A 48 -6.35 14.31 16.55
C PHE A 48 -6.13 15.79 16.86
N LYS A 49 -5.82 16.17 18.11
CA LYS A 49 -5.50 17.57 18.48
C LYS A 49 -4.17 18.05 17.91
N THR A 50 -3.28 17.13 17.53
CA THR A 50 -2.00 17.46 16.89
C THR A 50 -2.16 17.85 15.42
N ILE A 51 -3.31 17.54 14.83
CA ILE A 51 -3.63 17.95 13.47
C ILE A 51 -4.41 19.26 13.49
N ASP A 52 -3.77 20.33 13.05
CA ASP A 52 -4.44 21.58 12.72
C ASP A 52 -5.15 21.46 11.36
N LEU A 53 -6.24 20.68 11.34
CA LEU A 53 -7.14 20.63 10.20
C LEU A 53 -8.27 21.64 10.46
N PRO A 54 -8.44 22.69 9.63
CA PRO A 54 -9.55 23.64 9.73
C PRO A 54 -10.89 23.02 9.28
N LEU A 55 -11.09 21.72 9.55
CA LEU A 55 -12.29 20.95 9.24
C LEU A 55 -13.42 21.26 10.21
N ALA A 56 -13.12 21.49 11.49
CA ALA A 56 -14.13 21.69 12.53
C ALA A 56 -14.80 23.08 12.50
N ALA A 57 -14.20 24.07 11.83
CA ALA A 57 -14.66 25.46 11.81
C ALA A 57 -15.31 25.90 10.46
N SER A 58 -15.36 25.02 9.47
CA SER A 58 -15.83 25.36 8.12
C SER A 58 -17.30 24.99 7.91
N THR A 59 -18.15 25.98 7.64
CA THR A 59 -19.52 25.78 7.11
C THR A 59 -19.53 25.42 5.61
N ASN A 60 -18.36 25.37 4.98
CA ASN A 60 -18.23 25.16 3.55
C ASN A 60 -18.22 23.67 3.20
N ARG A 61 -18.73 23.34 2.02
CA ARG A 61 -18.67 21.97 1.46
C ARG A 61 -17.21 21.56 1.29
N LEU A 62 -16.83 20.44 1.90
CA LEU A 62 -15.50 19.84 1.82
C LEU A 62 -15.45 18.77 0.72
N VAL A 63 -14.35 18.74 -0.02
CA VAL A 63 -14.03 17.67 -0.98
C VAL A 63 -12.66 17.12 -0.63
N LEU A 64 -12.59 15.83 -0.29
CA LEU A 64 -11.33 15.12 -0.10
C LEU A 64 -10.84 14.62 -1.46
N VAL A 65 -9.64 15.02 -1.84
CA VAL A 65 -8.97 14.55 -3.07
C VAL A 65 -7.70 13.82 -2.67
N THR A 66 -7.62 12.54 -3.01
CA THR A 66 -6.40 11.74 -2.86
C THR A 66 -5.71 11.66 -4.22
N ALA A 67 -4.51 12.23 -4.32
CA ALA A 67 -3.68 12.10 -5.52
C ALA A 67 -2.64 10.99 -5.28
N HIS A 68 -2.73 9.91 -6.05
CA HIS A 68 -1.68 8.89 -6.10
C HIS A 68 -0.80 9.19 -7.30
N ARG A 69 0.51 9.35 -7.11
CA ARG A 69 1.43 9.33 -8.26
C ARG A 69 1.52 7.89 -8.75
N ARG A 70 1.69 7.72 -10.05
CA ARG A 70 2.11 6.43 -10.60
C ARG A 70 3.59 6.29 -10.26
N GLU A 71 3.90 5.40 -9.32
CA GLU A 71 5.22 4.75 -9.25
C GLU A 71 5.29 3.60 -10.27
#